data_AF-E8LUW7-F1
#
_entry.id   AF-E8LUW7-F1
#
_cell.length_a   1.000
_cell.length_b   1.000
_cell.length_c   1.000
_cell.angle_alpha   90.00
_cell.angle_beta   90.00
_cell.angle_gamma   90.00
#
_symmetry.space_group_name_H-M   'P 1'
#
loop_
_entity.id
_entity.type
_entity.pdbx_description
1 polymer ?
#
loop_
_entity_poly.entity_id
_entity_poly.type
_entity_poly.pdbx_seq_one_letter_code
_entity_poly.pdbx_strand_id
1 'polypeptide(L)'
;MSQPIELAADYYLSNFHKLTEHALEWYPDLLTDSELRWLHGFEQLSRDAQCLLVRLLSRKGQWFRSDKLRYEEISDIDSALDLLNESEFISLDPVISEKQLALHLLTKGETQQLFSISNKNLRKEQMVNEVSDNCFTLFSQLPYRLIELRQPNVIDVLLTLFFANTHQDLSQFVLDDLGLHQFEQYQLSKARRFFGDRQQVEQLLQLSQIQSEYVQSDRKQSHNLISLLELLPDVVSHPYIERKRQHLINDLARDLERLGLLTECLEWFSKTELPPSRERQARVFDKLDNITAMSDVVTKILTQPYDISELEVAEKLAQRVKRKLGQRVPRTTKPKVSEYHLQLDLSQHRVELAVQHHFEQLGYRVFYAENSVLNGLFGLAFWHTIFSPVEGAFINQYQHRPLDLYHSDFMTKRQSDIDTILADIANNGLSHLKQVYQQKFGISNPFVHWQGFTLPLLEECIESIPNHLLVDLFKVMLSDLKIYRNGMPDLILFKDGEFEWVEVKGPGDKLQDNQWRWISHFKRLKVPFSVAYVIAT
;
A
#
# COMPACT_ATOMS: atom_id res chain seq x y z
N MET A 1 -23.27 17.39 -10.90
CA MET A 1 -22.69 16.28 -11.66
C MET A 1 -21.77 16.89 -12.70
N SER A 2 -20.47 16.89 -12.44
CA SER A 2 -19.45 17.27 -13.42
C SER A 2 -19.49 16.28 -14.60
N GLN A 3 -19.30 16.78 -15.83
CA GLN A 3 -19.17 15.92 -17.01
C GLN A 3 -18.00 14.95 -16.79
N PRO A 4 -18.13 13.67 -17.20
CA PRO A 4 -17.01 12.73 -17.12
C PRO A 4 -15.85 13.27 -17.97
N ILE A 5 -14.66 13.30 -17.39
CA ILE A 5 -13.44 13.70 -18.10
C ILE A 5 -13.13 12.61 -19.13
N GLU A 6 -13.17 12.96 -20.41
CA GLU A 6 -12.80 12.07 -21.50
C GLU A 6 -11.31 12.30 -21.81
N LEU A 7 -10.50 11.26 -21.64
CA LEU A 7 -9.06 11.31 -21.91
C LEU A 7 -8.80 11.19 -23.42
N ALA A 8 -7.77 11.88 -23.92
CA ALA A 8 -7.30 11.72 -25.28
C ALA A 8 -6.88 10.26 -25.55
N ALA A 9 -7.09 9.74 -26.77
CA ALA A 9 -6.82 8.34 -27.08
C ALA A 9 -5.36 7.91 -26.84
N ASP A 10 -4.42 8.84 -26.87
CA ASP A 10 -2.98 8.67 -26.68
C ASP A 10 -2.47 9.16 -25.32
N TYR A 11 -3.35 9.37 -24.32
CA TYR A 11 -2.96 9.88 -22.99
C TYR A 11 -1.80 9.11 -22.34
N TYR A 12 -1.67 7.82 -22.64
CA TYR A 12 -0.62 6.97 -22.08
C TYR A 12 0.78 7.37 -22.55
N LEU A 13 0.91 7.99 -23.73
CA LEU A 13 2.19 8.48 -24.23
C LEU A 13 2.68 9.68 -23.42
N SER A 14 1.79 10.63 -23.09
CA SER A 14 2.16 11.77 -22.24
C SER A 14 2.59 11.31 -20.83
N ASN A 15 1.93 10.28 -20.30
CA ASN A 15 2.32 9.65 -19.04
C ASN A 15 3.68 8.96 -19.10
N PHE A 16 3.99 8.33 -20.23
CA PHE A 16 5.33 7.77 -20.44
C PHE A 16 6.39 8.87 -20.54
N HIS A 17 6.12 9.98 -21.22
CA HIS A 17 7.04 11.13 -21.23
C HIS A 17 7.32 11.66 -19.82
N LYS A 18 6.29 11.82 -18.97
CA LYS A 18 6.47 12.20 -17.55
C LYS A 18 7.47 11.28 -16.82
N LEU A 19 7.44 9.96 -17.08
CA LEU A 19 8.41 9.01 -16.50
C LEU A 19 9.83 9.27 -17.01
N THR A 20 9.99 9.40 -18.32
CA THR A 20 11.31 9.60 -18.94
C THR A 20 11.95 10.92 -18.52
N GLU A 21 11.16 12.01 -18.49
CA GLU A 21 11.59 13.33 -18.04
C GLU A 21 12.01 13.30 -16.57
N HIS A 22 11.23 12.64 -15.71
CA HIS A 22 11.59 12.50 -14.30
C HIS A 22 12.91 11.74 -14.10
N ALA A 23 13.12 10.64 -14.82
CA ALA A 23 14.35 9.88 -14.73
C ALA A 23 15.57 10.70 -15.18
N LEU A 24 15.45 11.42 -16.30
CA LEU A 24 16.52 12.28 -16.84
C LEU A 24 16.78 13.51 -15.97
N GLU A 25 15.76 14.07 -15.33
CA GLU A 25 15.90 15.23 -14.47
C GLU A 25 16.54 14.87 -13.12
N TRP A 26 16.02 13.84 -12.44
CA TRP A 26 16.34 13.55 -11.03
C TRP A 26 17.39 12.46 -10.83
N TYR A 27 17.53 11.54 -11.79
CA TYR A 27 18.37 10.35 -11.68
C TYR A 27 19.28 10.09 -12.89
N PRO A 28 19.81 11.10 -13.62
CA PRO A 28 20.61 10.84 -14.82
C PRO A 28 21.88 10.03 -14.52
N ASP A 29 22.43 10.15 -13.31
CA ASP A 29 23.61 9.43 -12.82
C ASP A 29 23.31 7.99 -12.34
N LEU A 30 22.04 7.60 -12.25
CA LEU A 30 21.62 6.22 -11.95
C LEU A 30 21.22 5.46 -13.22
N LEU A 31 21.19 6.12 -14.36
CA LEU A 31 20.92 5.49 -15.64
C LEU A 31 22.23 4.97 -16.24
N THR A 32 22.19 3.74 -16.73
CA THR A 32 23.31 3.13 -17.47
C THR A 32 23.42 3.72 -18.87
N ASP A 33 24.59 3.58 -19.50
CA ASP A 33 24.79 4.00 -20.91
C ASP A 33 23.83 3.30 -21.89
N SER A 34 23.36 2.10 -21.56
CA SER A 34 22.34 1.42 -22.37
C SER A 34 20.97 2.09 -22.23
N GLU A 35 20.56 2.41 -21.00
CA GLU A 35 19.28 3.06 -20.73
C GLU A 35 19.23 4.50 -21.26
N LEU A 36 20.33 5.25 -21.14
CA LEU A 36 20.44 6.60 -21.72
C LEU A 36 20.32 6.56 -23.26
N ARG A 37 20.95 5.59 -23.92
CA ARG A 37 20.80 5.39 -25.37
C ARG A 37 19.38 4.97 -25.75
N TRP A 38 18.75 4.10 -24.96
CA TRP A 38 17.36 3.70 -25.16
C TRP A 38 16.43 4.92 -25.09
N LEU A 39 16.58 5.77 -24.06
CA LEU A 39 15.79 6.99 -23.90
C LEU A 39 16.02 8.00 -25.04
N HIS A 40 17.27 8.19 -25.46
CA HIS A 40 17.56 9.07 -26.59
C HIS A 40 16.96 8.54 -27.89
N GLY A 41 17.05 7.23 -28.14
CA GLY A 41 16.43 6.59 -29.31
C GLY A 41 14.91 6.73 -29.30
N PHE A 42 14.27 6.63 -28.13
CA PHE A 42 12.83 6.77 -27.98
C PHE A 42 12.35 8.15 -28.43
N GLU A 43 13.08 9.21 -28.08
CA GLU A 43 12.79 10.58 -28.48
C GLU A 43 12.96 10.84 -29.99
N GLN A 44 13.72 9.99 -30.71
CA GLN A 44 13.88 10.10 -32.17
C GLN A 44 12.80 9.37 -32.97
N LEU A 45 11.96 8.56 -32.31
CA LEU A 45 10.89 7.83 -32.98
C LEU A 45 9.77 8.77 -33.45
N SER A 46 9.02 8.33 -34.46
CA SER A 46 7.75 8.98 -34.81
C SER A 46 6.73 8.78 -33.69
N ARG A 47 5.75 9.68 -33.59
CA ARG A 47 4.68 9.58 -32.57
C ARG A 47 3.95 8.24 -32.63
N ASP A 48 3.65 7.72 -33.82
CA ASP A 48 3.00 6.43 -34.00
C ASP A 48 3.86 5.27 -33.46
N ALA A 49 5.17 5.30 -33.69
CA ALA A 49 6.11 4.32 -33.15
C ALA A 49 6.28 4.43 -31.64
N GLN A 50 6.32 5.65 -31.09
CA GLN A 50 6.30 5.87 -29.63
C GLN A 50 5.03 5.30 -29.00
N CYS A 51 3.85 5.63 -29.55
CA CYS A 51 2.57 5.09 -29.10
C CYS A 51 2.59 3.56 -29.10
N LEU A 52 3.04 2.96 -30.20
CA LEU A 52 3.10 1.50 -30.34
C LEU A 52 4.04 0.87 -29.31
N LEU A 53 5.23 1.43 -29.13
CA LEU A 53 6.21 0.94 -28.17
C LEU A 53 5.69 1.02 -26.73
N VAL A 54 5.07 2.13 -26.34
CA VAL A 54 4.48 2.28 -25.00
C VAL A 54 3.33 1.28 -24.81
N ARG A 55 2.51 1.03 -25.84
CA ARG A 55 1.49 -0.03 -25.80
C ARG A 55 2.08 -1.41 -25.58
N LEU A 56 3.21 -1.73 -26.23
CA LEU A 56 3.91 -3.00 -26.04
C LEU A 56 4.48 -3.12 -24.62
N LEU A 57 5.16 -2.07 -24.13
CA LEU A 57 5.72 -2.02 -22.78
C LEU A 57 4.64 -2.11 -21.68
N SER A 58 3.43 -1.60 -21.94
CA SER A 58 2.31 -1.65 -21.00
C SER A 58 1.65 -3.03 -20.92
N ARG A 59 1.97 -3.95 -21.83
CA ARG A 59 1.39 -5.30 -21.87
C ARG A 59 2.31 -6.28 -21.17
N LYS A 60 1.71 -7.31 -20.58
CA LYS A 60 2.47 -8.37 -19.89
C LYS A 60 3.27 -9.21 -20.88
N GLY A 61 4.57 -9.35 -20.61
CA GLY A 61 5.50 -10.20 -21.36
C GLY A 61 6.21 -9.46 -22.48
N GLN A 62 7.14 -10.14 -23.16
CA GLN A 62 7.97 -9.56 -24.22
C GLN A 62 7.60 -10.05 -25.64
N TRP A 63 6.70 -11.02 -25.75
CA TRP A 63 6.36 -11.68 -27.02
C TRP A 63 4.98 -11.25 -27.50
N PHE A 64 4.88 -10.74 -28.73
CA PHE A 64 3.64 -10.27 -29.33
C PHE A 64 3.44 -10.76 -30.77
N ARG A 65 2.20 -10.65 -31.25
CA ARG A 65 1.82 -10.93 -32.63
C ARG A 65 1.27 -9.68 -33.28
N SER A 66 1.69 -9.38 -34.51
CA SER A 66 1.21 -8.19 -35.21
C SER A 66 -0.32 -8.19 -35.43
N ASP A 67 -0.95 -9.35 -35.65
CA ASP A 67 -2.42 -9.46 -35.84
C ASP A 67 -3.26 -9.12 -34.59
N LYS A 68 -2.61 -8.99 -33.43
CA LYS A 68 -3.22 -8.62 -32.14
C LYS A 68 -2.98 -7.17 -31.75
N LEU A 69 -2.38 -6.36 -32.63
CA LEU A 69 -2.16 -4.94 -32.43
C LEU A 69 -3.23 -4.19 -33.22
N ARG A 70 -4.19 -3.58 -32.52
CA ARG A 70 -5.29 -2.79 -33.09
C ARG A 70 -5.49 -1.55 -32.22
N TYR A 71 -5.05 -0.42 -32.73
CA TYR A 71 -5.04 0.86 -32.03
C TYR A 71 -5.53 1.92 -33.02
N GLU A 72 -6.65 2.56 -32.72
CA GLU A 72 -7.29 3.53 -33.64
C GLU A 72 -6.49 4.83 -33.74
N GLU A 73 -5.71 5.14 -32.70
CA GLU A 73 -4.85 6.31 -32.61
C GLU A 73 -3.53 6.19 -33.40
N ILE A 74 -3.20 4.98 -33.89
CA ILE A 74 -1.97 4.71 -34.64
C ILE A 74 -2.34 4.53 -36.11
N SER A 75 -1.82 5.41 -36.97
CA SER A 75 -2.24 5.50 -38.37
C SER A 75 -1.76 4.30 -39.19
N ASP A 76 -0.52 3.88 -38.96
CA ASP A 76 0.11 2.76 -39.66
C ASP A 76 0.97 1.93 -38.70
N ILE A 77 0.40 0.82 -38.23
CA ILE A 77 1.07 -0.11 -37.31
C ILE A 77 2.25 -0.81 -37.99
N ASP A 78 2.15 -1.14 -39.29
CA ASP A 78 3.20 -1.91 -39.96
C ASP A 78 4.45 -1.05 -40.17
N SER A 79 4.28 0.21 -40.61
CA SER A 79 5.38 1.18 -40.69
C SER A 79 5.98 1.49 -39.31
N ALA A 80 5.15 1.58 -38.27
CA ALA A 80 5.63 1.77 -36.90
C ALA A 80 6.46 0.57 -36.40
N LEU A 81 6.03 -0.67 -36.69
CA LEU A 81 6.79 -1.87 -36.37
C LEU A 81 8.14 -1.91 -37.10
N ASP A 82 8.17 -1.54 -38.38
CA ASP A 82 9.40 -1.51 -39.17
C ASP A 82 10.40 -0.51 -38.59
N LEU A 83 9.95 0.71 -38.27
CA LEU A 83 10.79 1.72 -37.63
C LEU A 83 11.30 1.28 -36.25
N LEU A 84 10.46 0.66 -35.43
CA LEU A 84 10.87 0.14 -34.12
C LEU A 84 11.92 -0.98 -34.25
N ASN A 85 11.82 -1.81 -35.29
CA ASN A 85 12.79 -2.86 -35.57
C ASN A 85 14.12 -2.29 -36.07
N GLU A 86 14.08 -1.33 -36.99
CA GLU A 86 15.27 -0.61 -37.47
C GLU A 86 15.98 0.14 -36.34
N SER A 87 15.21 0.67 -35.39
CA SER A 87 15.73 1.37 -34.21
C SER A 87 16.06 0.44 -33.03
N GLU A 88 16.03 -0.88 -33.23
CA GLU A 88 16.38 -1.92 -32.25
C GLU A 88 15.54 -1.93 -30.95
N PHE A 89 14.35 -1.32 -30.93
CA PHE A 89 13.41 -1.42 -29.80
C PHE A 89 12.65 -2.75 -29.78
N ILE A 90 12.45 -3.33 -30.96
CA ILE A 90 11.86 -4.66 -31.11
C ILE A 90 12.72 -5.51 -32.05
N SER A 91 12.44 -6.80 -32.09
CA SER A 91 12.88 -7.69 -33.15
C SER A 91 11.65 -8.26 -33.85
N LEU A 92 11.58 -8.09 -35.16
CA LEU A 92 10.59 -8.76 -36.01
C LEU A 92 11.13 -10.12 -36.44
N ASP A 93 10.26 -11.13 -36.35
CA ASP A 93 10.55 -12.54 -36.65
C ASP A 93 11.89 -13.03 -36.03
N PRO A 94 12.09 -12.85 -34.71
CA PRO A 94 13.30 -13.22 -34.01
C PRO A 94 13.52 -14.74 -33.97
N VAL A 95 14.74 -15.13 -33.61
CA VAL A 95 15.06 -16.52 -33.28
C VAL A 95 14.28 -16.92 -32.02
N ILE A 96 13.36 -17.87 -32.18
CA ILE A 96 12.49 -18.38 -31.11
C ILE A 96 12.41 -19.90 -31.22
N SER A 97 12.36 -20.61 -30.09
CA SER A 97 12.11 -22.06 -30.13
C SER A 97 10.64 -22.36 -30.43
N GLU A 98 10.37 -23.50 -31.08
CA GLU A 98 9.01 -23.99 -31.31
C GLU A 98 8.21 -24.06 -30.00
N LYS A 99 8.87 -24.47 -28.91
CA LYS A 99 8.30 -24.54 -27.57
C LYS A 99 7.97 -23.15 -27.01
N GLN A 100 8.86 -22.18 -27.14
CA GLN A 100 8.60 -20.78 -26.73
C GLN A 100 7.45 -20.17 -27.54
N LEU A 101 7.41 -20.42 -28.86
CA LEU A 101 6.33 -20.01 -29.74
C LEU A 101 4.98 -20.59 -29.26
N ALA A 102 4.94 -21.90 -29.00
CA ALA A 102 3.77 -22.60 -28.47
C ALA A 102 3.32 -22.05 -27.10
N LEU A 103 4.28 -21.80 -26.21
CA LEU A 103 4.03 -21.34 -24.85
C LEU A 103 3.43 -19.93 -24.85
N HIS A 104 4.07 -18.99 -25.54
CA HIS A 104 3.81 -17.56 -25.39
C HIS A 104 2.84 -16.98 -26.43
N LEU A 105 2.84 -17.48 -27.67
CA LEU A 105 2.21 -16.78 -28.80
C LEU A 105 1.05 -17.55 -29.46
N LEU A 106 1.09 -18.88 -29.40
CA LEU A 106 0.05 -19.71 -30.01
C LEU A 106 -1.08 -20.03 -29.04
N THR A 107 -2.29 -20.13 -29.58
CA THR A 107 -3.42 -20.77 -28.90
C THR A 107 -3.24 -22.29 -28.86
N LYS A 108 -4.06 -22.98 -28.06
CA LYS A 108 -4.08 -24.46 -28.03
C LYS A 108 -4.32 -25.05 -29.43
N GLY A 109 -5.27 -24.49 -30.19
CA GLY A 109 -5.62 -24.95 -31.53
C GLY A 109 -4.49 -24.74 -32.53
N GLU A 110 -3.88 -23.55 -32.54
CA GLU A 110 -2.73 -23.24 -33.40
C GLU A 110 -1.53 -24.14 -33.06
N THR A 111 -1.24 -24.36 -31.77
CA THR A 111 -0.15 -25.26 -31.33
C THR A 111 -0.37 -26.68 -31.86
N GLN A 112 -1.59 -27.19 -31.73
CA GLN A 112 -1.95 -28.53 -32.20
C GLN A 112 -1.82 -28.66 -33.72
N GLN A 113 -2.26 -27.64 -34.47
CA GLN A 113 -2.22 -27.64 -35.92
C GLN A 113 -0.79 -27.50 -36.45
N LEU A 114 -0.02 -26.56 -35.91
CA LEU A 114 1.32 -26.24 -36.39
C LEU A 114 2.32 -27.37 -36.10
N PHE A 115 2.24 -27.98 -34.92
CA PHE A 115 3.17 -29.05 -34.50
C PHE A 115 2.59 -30.46 -34.61
N SER A 116 1.41 -30.62 -35.22
CA SER A 116 0.78 -31.92 -35.47
C SER A 116 0.63 -32.81 -34.22
N ILE A 117 0.27 -32.21 -33.08
CA ILE A 117 0.12 -32.92 -31.80
C ILE A 117 -1.06 -33.89 -31.88
N SER A 118 -0.78 -35.18 -31.65
CA SER A 118 -1.75 -36.28 -31.85
C SER A 118 -2.87 -36.30 -30.81
N ASN A 119 -2.58 -35.95 -29.56
CA ASN A 119 -3.56 -36.01 -28.47
C ASN A 119 -4.28 -34.66 -28.23
N LYS A 120 -5.48 -34.53 -28.81
CA LYS A 120 -6.31 -33.31 -28.76
C LYS A 120 -6.86 -32.97 -27.36
N ASN A 121 -6.87 -33.94 -26.44
CA ASN A 121 -7.44 -33.78 -25.10
C ASN A 121 -6.47 -33.15 -24.10
N LEU A 122 -5.18 -33.03 -24.43
CA LEU A 122 -4.19 -32.42 -23.55
C LEU A 122 -4.51 -30.95 -23.25
N ARG A 123 -4.17 -30.49 -22.04
CA ARG A 123 -4.15 -29.07 -21.70
C ARG A 123 -2.99 -28.37 -22.43
N LYS A 124 -3.07 -27.05 -22.61
CA LYS A 124 -2.03 -26.28 -23.35
C LYS A 124 -0.63 -26.54 -22.78
N GLU A 125 -0.48 -26.50 -21.47
CA GLU A 125 0.80 -26.76 -20.78
C GLU A 125 1.36 -28.15 -21.10
N GLN A 126 0.50 -29.17 -21.16
CA GLN A 126 0.91 -30.53 -21.51
C GLN A 126 1.30 -30.64 -22.99
N MET A 127 0.58 -29.96 -23.88
CA MET A 127 0.92 -29.90 -25.31
C MET A 127 2.27 -29.22 -25.54
N VAL A 128 2.53 -28.10 -24.85
CA VAL A 128 3.82 -27.38 -24.94
C VAL A 128 4.99 -28.28 -24.52
N ASN A 129 4.78 -29.21 -23.59
CA ASN A 129 5.82 -30.18 -23.19
C ASN A 129 6.12 -31.24 -24.27
N GLU A 130 5.21 -31.46 -25.22
CA GLU A 130 5.42 -32.35 -26.37
C GLU A 130 6.03 -31.64 -27.58
N VAL A 131 6.01 -30.30 -27.61
CA VAL A 131 6.63 -29.50 -28.68
C VAL A 131 8.16 -29.55 -28.55
N SER A 132 8.84 -29.68 -29.70
CA SER A 132 10.30 -29.69 -29.73
C SER A 132 10.87 -28.35 -29.27
N ASP A 133 12.08 -28.33 -28.72
CA ASP A 133 12.75 -27.08 -28.35
C ASP A 133 13.70 -26.59 -29.46
N ASN A 134 13.48 -27.03 -30.69
CA ASN A 134 14.27 -26.60 -31.85
C ASN A 134 13.93 -25.15 -32.24
N CYS A 135 14.84 -24.51 -32.96
CA CYS A 135 14.58 -23.21 -33.57
C CYS A 135 13.41 -23.30 -34.55
N PHE A 136 12.44 -22.41 -34.41
CA PHE A 136 11.35 -22.28 -35.38
C PHE A 136 11.88 -21.63 -36.66
N THR A 137 11.55 -22.22 -37.81
CA THR A 137 12.02 -21.73 -39.14
C THR A 137 10.87 -21.45 -40.11
N LEU A 138 9.62 -21.74 -39.73
CA LEU A 138 8.46 -21.73 -40.63
C LEU A 138 7.68 -20.41 -40.56
N PHE A 139 8.37 -19.26 -40.45
CA PHE A 139 7.75 -17.94 -40.33
C PHE A 139 6.77 -17.62 -41.46
N SER A 140 7.07 -18.07 -42.69
CA SER A 140 6.19 -17.89 -43.85
C SER A 140 4.83 -18.60 -43.76
N GLN A 141 4.67 -19.54 -42.82
CA GLN A 141 3.40 -20.21 -42.56
C GLN A 141 2.50 -19.43 -41.59
N LEU A 142 3.02 -18.38 -40.94
CA LEU A 142 2.26 -17.55 -40.03
C LEU A 142 1.62 -16.38 -40.78
N PRO A 143 0.32 -16.08 -40.57
CA PRO A 143 -0.35 -14.95 -41.20
C PRO A 143 -0.05 -13.60 -40.51
N TYR A 144 0.98 -13.56 -39.66
CA TYR A 144 1.37 -12.42 -38.85
C TYR A 144 2.87 -12.49 -38.56
N ARG A 145 3.44 -11.33 -38.21
CA ARG A 145 4.83 -11.21 -37.77
C ARG A 145 4.92 -11.48 -36.27
N LEU A 146 6.01 -12.14 -35.87
CA LEU A 146 6.36 -12.29 -34.47
C LEU A 146 7.15 -11.07 -34.01
N ILE A 147 6.87 -10.63 -32.79
CA ILE A 147 7.50 -9.44 -32.21
C ILE A 147 8.11 -9.84 -30.87
N GLU A 148 9.40 -9.59 -30.71
CA GLU A 148 10.08 -9.58 -29.41
C GLU A 148 10.38 -8.14 -29.02
N LEU A 149 9.95 -7.74 -27.84
CA LEU A 149 10.32 -6.46 -27.25
C LEU A 149 11.75 -6.55 -26.72
N ARG A 150 12.64 -5.66 -27.18
CA ARG A 150 14.03 -5.59 -26.70
C ARG A 150 14.11 -4.70 -25.47
N GLN A 151 14.93 -5.11 -24.50
CA GLN A 151 15.14 -4.39 -23.23
C GLN A 151 13.83 -4.01 -22.50
N PRO A 152 12.88 -4.94 -22.30
CA PRO A 152 11.60 -4.62 -21.68
C PRO A 152 11.73 -4.09 -20.25
N ASN A 153 12.81 -4.44 -19.56
CA ASN A 153 13.09 -4.04 -18.17
C ASN A 153 13.35 -2.54 -17.98
N VAL A 154 13.53 -1.76 -19.05
CA VAL A 154 13.68 -0.30 -18.95
C VAL A 154 12.44 0.34 -18.31
N ILE A 155 11.23 -0.18 -18.59
CA ILE A 155 10.02 0.36 -17.98
C ILE A 155 9.99 0.13 -16.47
N ASP A 156 10.48 -1.03 -16.01
CA ASP A 156 10.55 -1.34 -14.58
C ASP A 156 11.49 -0.39 -13.86
N VAL A 157 12.62 -0.02 -14.50
CA VAL A 157 13.56 0.98 -13.98
C VAL A 157 12.91 2.35 -13.92
N LEU A 158 12.28 2.82 -15.00
CA LEU A 158 11.64 4.13 -15.05
C LEU A 158 10.50 4.26 -14.03
N LEU A 159 9.63 3.25 -13.94
CA LEU A 159 8.56 3.18 -12.94
C LEU A 159 9.13 3.15 -11.52
N THR A 160 10.21 2.40 -11.30
CA THR A 160 10.86 2.32 -9.99
C THR A 160 11.48 3.65 -9.60
N LEU A 161 12.19 4.34 -10.49
CA LEU A 161 12.77 5.66 -10.22
C LEU A 161 11.68 6.69 -9.90
N PHE A 162 10.54 6.60 -10.60
CA PHE A 162 9.44 7.51 -10.41
C PHE A 162 8.66 7.24 -9.12
N PHE A 163 8.16 6.03 -8.92
CA PHE A 163 7.29 5.69 -7.79
C PHE A 163 8.05 5.27 -6.51
N ALA A 164 9.36 5.00 -6.63
CA ALA A 164 10.20 4.34 -5.62
C ALA A 164 9.59 3.07 -5.02
N ASN A 165 8.85 2.36 -5.85
CA ASN A 165 8.31 1.05 -5.54
C ASN A 165 8.08 0.30 -6.85
N THR A 166 7.70 -0.96 -6.73
CA THR A 166 7.59 -1.88 -7.87
C THR A 166 6.17 -2.43 -8.04
N HIS A 167 5.19 -1.81 -7.39
CA HIS A 167 3.78 -2.25 -7.46
C HIS A 167 2.89 -1.27 -8.23
N GLN A 168 3.30 0.00 -8.36
CA GLN A 168 2.61 0.97 -9.20
C GLN A 168 3.09 0.84 -10.64
N ASP A 169 2.15 0.96 -11.58
CA ASP A 169 2.37 0.89 -13.02
C ASP A 169 1.81 2.15 -13.73
N LEU A 170 1.85 2.14 -15.06
CA LEU A 170 1.36 3.25 -15.88
C LEU A 170 -0.14 3.57 -15.67
N SER A 171 -0.94 2.64 -15.14
CA SER A 171 -2.36 2.90 -14.87
C SER A 171 -2.57 3.92 -13.74
N GLN A 172 -1.57 4.13 -12.88
CA GLN A 172 -1.66 5.08 -11.79
C GLN A 172 -1.88 6.52 -12.30
N PHE A 173 -1.27 6.87 -13.43
CA PHE A 173 -1.42 8.20 -14.03
C PHE A 173 -2.83 8.45 -14.56
N VAL A 174 -3.56 7.40 -14.96
CA VAL A 174 -4.94 7.51 -15.46
C VAL A 174 -5.84 8.09 -14.38
N LEU A 175 -5.65 7.69 -13.12
CA LEU A 175 -6.46 8.16 -12.00
C LEU A 175 -6.28 9.67 -11.76
N ASP A 176 -5.06 10.17 -12.00
CA ASP A 176 -4.72 11.57 -11.83
C ASP A 176 -5.24 12.41 -12.98
N ASP A 177 -5.08 11.93 -14.22
CA ASP A 177 -5.57 12.60 -15.42
C ASP A 177 -7.12 12.67 -15.43
N LEU A 178 -7.81 11.74 -14.76
CA LEU A 178 -9.26 11.78 -14.53
C LEU A 178 -9.67 12.74 -13.39
N GLY A 179 -8.73 13.45 -12.77
CA GLY A 179 -8.98 14.37 -11.66
C GLY A 179 -9.50 13.68 -10.39
N LEU A 180 -9.38 12.35 -10.28
CA LEU A 180 -9.83 11.58 -9.12
C LEU A 180 -8.89 11.75 -7.92
N HIS A 181 -7.61 12.05 -8.19
CA HIS A 181 -6.62 12.37 -7.19
C HIS A 181 -5.95 13.71 -7.52
N GLN A 182 -6.11 14.68 -6.63
CA GLN A 182 -5.29 15.89 -6.60
C GLN A 182 -4.24 15.72 -5.52
N PHE A 183 -2.97 16.03 -5.80
CA PHE A 183 -1.88 15.94 -4.83
C PHE A 183 -1.45 17.33 -4.36
N GLU A 184 -0.93 17.40 -3.14
CA GLU A 184 -0.35 18.62 -2.62
C GLU A 184 0.93 18.98 -3.39
N GLN A 185 1.21 20.27 -3.52
CA GLN A 185 2.47 20.74 -4.09
C GLN A 185 3.54 20.84 -3.00
N TYR A 186 4.53 19.96 -3.05
CA TYR A 186 5.71 19.98 -2.18
C TYR A 186 6.99 20.03 -3.02
N GLN A 187 8.09 20.44 -2.40
CA GLN A 187 9.37 20.62 -3.08
C GLN A 187 10.13 19.29 -3.20
N LEU A 188 10.46 18.90 -4.42
CA LEU A 188 11.41 17.83 -4.71
C LEU A 188 12.85 18.38 -4.69
N SER A 189 13.82 17.53 -4.35
CA SER A 189 15.24 17.91 -4.29
C SER A 189 16.14 16.76 -4.68
N LYS A 190 17.16 17.04 -5.51
CA LYS A 190 18.18 16.06 -5.91
C LYS A 190 18.99 15.58 -4.71
N ALA A 191 19.22 16.45 -3.74
CA ALA A 191 19.89 16.09 -2.49
C ALA A 191 19.04 15.18 -1.60
N ARG A 192 17.71 15.09 -1.84
CA ARG A 192 16.75 14.35 -1.02
C ARG A 192 16.00 13.27 -1.80
N ARG A 193 16.50 12.92 -2.97
CA ARG A 193 15.90 11.90 -3.85
C ARG A 193 15.92 10.54 -3.17
N PHE A 194 15.03 9.64 -3.58
CA PHE A 194 14.87 8.36 -2.92
C PHE A 194 16.11 7.47 -3.06
N PHE A 195 16.58 7.28 -4.30
CA PHE A 195 17.74 6.44 -4.57
C PHE A 195 19.04 7.26 -4.56
N GLY A 196 19.99 6.85 -3.74
CA GLY A 196 21.33 7.44 -3.73
C GLY A 196 22.19 6.97 -4.90
N ASP A 197 22.03 5.71 -5.30
CA ASP A 197 22.86 5.02 -6.29
C ASP A 197 22.07 3.95 -7.07
N ARG A 198 22.67 3.42 -8.14
CA ARG A 198 22.04 2.39 -8.99
C ARG A 198 21.84 1.06 -8.27
N GLN A 199 22.73 0.69 -7.36
CA GLN A 199 22.63 -0.60 -6.66
C GLN A 199 21.33 -0.69 -5.85
N GLN A 200 20.87 0.42 -5.28
CA GLN A 200 19.59 0.47 -4.57
C GLN A 200 18.39 0.20 -5.49
N VAL A 201 18.40 0.70 -6.73
CA VAL A 201 17.34 0.42 -7.72
C VAL A 201 17.31 -1.08 -8.05
N GLU A 202 18.49 -1.65 -8.33
CA GLU A 202 18.63 -3.09 -8.63
C GLU A 202 18.18 -3.98 -7.47
N GLN A 203 18.56 -3.63 -6.23
CA GLN A 203 18.13 -4.36 -5.04
C GLN A 203 16.60 -4.36 -4.88
N LEU A 204 15.95 -3.21 -5.13
CA LEU A 204 14.50 -3.11 -5.04
C LEU A 204 13.79 -3.94 -6.13
N LEU A 205 14.32 -3.94 -7.35
CA LEU A 205 13.84 -4.75 -8.47
C LEU A 205 14.03 -6.25 -8.17
N GLN A 206 15.20 -6.66 -7.69
CA GLN A 206 15.48 -8.04 -7.28
C GLN A 206 14.50 -8.52 -6.21
N LEU A 207 14.25 -7.72 -5.17
CA LEU A 207 13.25 -8.07 -4.15
C LEU A 207 11.84 -8.19 -4.72
N SER A 208 11.49 -7.37 -5.71
CA SER A 208 10.20 -7.47 -6.41
C SER A 208 10.08 -8.77 -7.19
N GLN A 209 11.15 -9.19 -7.87
CA GLN A 209 11.19 -10.45 -8.59
C GLN A 209 11.01 -11.64 -7.65
N ILE A 210 11.78 -11.71 -6.55
CA ILE A 210 11.67 -12.77 -5.54
C ILE A 210 10.25 -12.80 -4.94
N GLN A 211 9.65 -11.62 -4.68
CA GLN A 211 8.28 -11.54 -4.20
C GLN A 211 7.26 -12.07 -5.21
N SER A 212 7.44 -11.76 -6.50
CA SER A 212 6.59 -12.27 -7.59
C SER A 212 6.70 -13.80 -7.70
N GLU A 213 7.91 -14.33 -7.64
CA GLU A 213 8.18 -15.77 -7.65
C GLU A 213 7.56 -16.45 -6.42
N TYR A 214 7.70 -15.87 -5.24
CA TYR A 214 7.03 -16.35 -4.02
C TYR A 214 5.51 -16.42 -4.19
N VAL A 215 4.89 -15.39 -4.77
CA VAL A 215 3.44 -15.36 -4.98
C VAL A 215 2.98 -16.48 -5.93
N GLN A 216 3.76 -16.76 -6.97
CA GLN A 216 3.47 -17.75 -8.01
C GLN A 216 3.87 -19.18 -7.63
N SER A 217 4.81 -19.35 -6.69
CA SER A 217 5.30 -20.66 -6.25
C SER A 217 4.26 -21.48 -5.48
N ASP A 218 4.41 -22.82 -5.51
CA ASP A 218 3.69 -23.68 -4.57
C ASP A 218 4.31 -23.58 -3.17
N ARG A 219 3.67 -22.77 -2.31
CA ARG A 219 4.11 -22.49 -0.94
C ARG A 219 4.01 -23.70 0.00
N LYS A 220 3.46 -24.82 -0.46
CA LYS A 220 3.49 -26.08 0.29
C LYS A 220 4.82 -26.81 0.17
N GLN A 221 5.64 -26.42 -0.80
CA GLN A 221 6.96 -27.01 -1.03
C GLN A 221 8.02 -26.20 -0.30
N SER A 222 8.60 -26.77 0.76
CA SER A 222 9.62 -26.09 1.57
C SER A 222 10.87 -25.71 0.78
N HIS A 223 11.29 -26.54 -0.19
CA HIS A 223 12.46 -26.26 -1.02
C HIS A 223 12.32 -24.94 -1.80
N ASN A 224 11.14 -24.64 -2.34
CA ASN A 224 10.89 -23.37 -3.03
C ASN A 224 11.07 -22.18 -2.09
N LEU A 225 10.52 -22.27 -0.88
CA LEU A 225 10.62 -21.19 0.12
C LEU A 225 12.07 -20.97 0.56
N ILE A 226 12.82 -22.04 0.78
CA ILE A 226 14.24 -21.97 1.18
C ILE A 226 15.07 -21.37 0.04
N SER A 227 14.91 -21.84 -1.20
CA SER A 227 15.60 -21.28 -2.36
C SER A 227 15.33 -19.77 -2.51
N LEU A 228 14.09 -19.33 -2.32
CA LEU A 228 13.75 -17.90 -2.39
C LEU A 228 14.39 -17.08 -1.27
N LEU A 229 14.47 -17.63 -0.05
CA LEU A 229 15.15 -16.99 1.07
C LEU A 229 16.66 -16.87 0.83
N GLU A 230 17.28 -17.88 0.21
CA GLU A 230 18.70 -17.89 -0.17
C GLU A 230 19.05 -16.91 -1.30
N LEU A 231 18.06 -16.58 -2.16
CA LEU A 231 18.21 -15.57 -3.22
C LEU A 231 18.10 -14.13 -2.72
N LEU A 232 17.65 -13.91 -1.48
CA LEU A 232 17.53 -12.55 -0.94
C LEU A 232 18.92 -11.90 -0.84
N PRO A 233 19.04 -10.62 -1.19
CA PRO A 233 20.29 -9.89 -0.99
C PRO A 233 20.65 -9.83 0.51
N ASP A 234 21.93 -9.58 0.78
CA ASP A 234 22.39 -9.22 2.12
C ASP A 234 21.70 -7.93 2.63
N VAL A 235 21.95 -7.59 3.89
CA VAL A 235 21.41 -6.39 4.53
C VAL A 235 21.64 -5.17 3.66
N VAL A 236 20.56 -4.45 3.36
CA VAL A 236 20.59 -3.27 2.49
C VAL A 236 20.74 -2.02 3.34
N SER A 237 21.58 -1.07 2.90
CA SER A 237 21.78 0.21 3.61
C SER A 237 20.54 1.11 3.53
N HIS A 238 19.83 1.07 2.40
CA HIS A 238 18.65 1.89 2.18
C HIS A 238 17.47 1.45 3.07
N PRO A 239 16.99 2.28 4.02
CA PRO A 239 16.05 1.86 5.06
C PRO A 239 14.73 1.28 4.54
N TYR A 240 14.17 1.85 3.47
CA TYR A 240 12.93 1.33 2.87
C TYR A 240 13.12 -0.06 2.24
N ILE A 241 14.25 -0.26 1.54
CA ILE A 241 14.52 -1.52 0.82
C ILE A 241 14.80 -2.62 1.85
N GLU A 242 15.56 -2.30 2.89
CA GLU A 242 15.79 -3.20 4.01
C GLU A 242 14.50 -3.59 4.73
N ARG A 243 13.58 -2.63 4.92
CA ARG A 243 12.25 -2.93 5.47
C ARG A 243 11.46 -3.89 4.57
N LYS A 244 11.50 -3.70 3.24
CA LYS A 244 10.85 -4.61 2.27
C LYS A 244 11.47 -6.01 2.32
N ARG A 245 12.81 -6.11 2.41
CA ARG A 245 13.54 -7.37 2.58
C ARG A 245 13.12 -8.10 3.85
N GLN A 246 13.11 -7.41 5.00
CA GLN A 246 12.67 -7.97 6.28
C GLN A 246 11.20 -8.42 6.27
N HIS A 247 10.32 -7.68 5.60
CA HIS A 247 8.93 -8.10 5.40
C HIS A 247 8.83 -9.40 4.59
N LEU A 248 9.60 -9.53 3.50
CA LEU A 248 9.61 -10.74 2.69
C LEU A 248 10.16 -11.95 3.46
N ILE A 249 11.19 -11.74 4.29
CA ILE A 249 11.68 -12.77 5.24
C ILE A 249 10.54 -13.20 6.19
N ASN A 250 9.82 -12.25 6.77
CA ASN A 250 8.70 -12.56 7.68
C ASN A 250 7.61 -13.41 6.99
N ASP A 251 7.28 -13.12 5.74
CA ASP A 251 6.28 -13.86 4.97
C ASP A 251 6.75 -15.30 4.66
N LEU A 252 7.97 -15.45 4.14
CA LEU A 252 8.57 -16.74 3.80
C LEU A 252 8.77 -17.62 5.06
N ALA A 253 9.33 -17.06 6.14
CA ALA A 253 9.54 -17.75 7.40
C ALA A 253 8.21 -18.17 8.06
N ARG A 254 7.16 -17.37 7.93
CA ARG A 254 5.81 -17.74 8.39
C ARG A 254 5.26 -18.95 7.65
N ASP A 255 5.52 -19.07 6.35
CA ASP A 255 5.09 -20.23 5.59
C ASP A 255 5.92 -21.47 5.93
N LEU A 256 7.23 -21.34 6.20
CA LEU A 256 8.03 -22.43 6.80
C LEU A 256 7.44 -22.89 8.15
N GLU A 257 7.05 -21.94 9.02
CA GLU A 257 6.41 -22.26 10.29
C GLU A 257 5.08 -23.02 10.12
N ARG A 258 4.29 -22.67 9.10
CA ARG A 258 3.03 -23.36 8.76
C ARG A 258 3.26 -24.79 8.28
N LEU A 259 4.42 -25.06 7.65
CA LEU A 259 4.86 -26.40 7.25
C LEU A 259 5.47 -27.20 8.40
N GLY A 260 5.63 -26.60 9.59
CA GLY A 260 6.21 -27.26 10.76
C GLY A 260 7.74 -27.27 10.80
N LEU A 261 8.40 -26.53 9.91
CA LEU A 261 9.86 -26.36 9.89
C LEU A 261 10.27 -25.30 10.92
N LEU A 262 10.18 -25.68 12.19
CA LEU A 262 10.30 -24.75 13.33
C LEU A 262 11.74 -24.22 13.53
N THR A 263 12.75 -25.03 13.21
CA THR A 263 14.16 -24.62 13.37
C THR A 263 14.56 -23.64 12.27
N GLU A 264 14.20 -23.96 11.03
CA GLU A 264 14.47 -23.15 9.84
C GLU A 264 13.74 -21.81 9.92
N CYS A 265 12.47 -21.80 10.32
CA CYS A 265 11.75 -20.54 10.48
C CYS A 265 12.35 -19.66 11.58
N LEU A 266 12.84 -20.24 12.68
CA LEU A 266 13.54 -19.49 13.74
C LEU A 266 14.83 -18.86 13.23
N GLU A 267 15.61 -19.57 12.42
CA GLU A 267 16.82 -19.02 11.81
C GLU A 267 16.49 -17.75 11.01
N TRP A 268 15.46 -17.81 10.17
CA TRP A 268 15.07 -16.67 9.33
C TRP A 268 14.41 -15.55 10.11
N PHE A 269 13.52 -15.85 11.07
CA PHE A 269 12.99 -14.83 11.96
C PHE A 269 14.10 -14.12 12.75
N SER A 270 15.18 -14.81 13.13
CA SER A 270 16.30 -14.17 13.85
C SER A 270 17.06 -13.11 13.01
N LYS A 271 16.91 -13.11 11.68
CA LYS A 271 17.53 -12.15 10.75
C LYS A 271 16.71 -10.86 10.56
N THR A 272 15.58 -10.72 11.25
CA THR A 272 14.66 -9.58 11.14
C THR A 272 14.20 -9.12 12.52
N GLU A 273 14.20 -7.81 12.72
CA GLU A 273 13.64 -7.17 13.93
C GLU A 273 12.23 -6.63 13.68
N LEU A 274 11.78 -6.65 12.43
CA LEU A 274 10.50 -6.10 12.02
C LEU A 274 9.33 -6.97 12.51
N PRO A 275 8.29 -6.39 13.14
CA PRO A 275 7.11 -7.15 13.52
C PRO A 275 6.46 -7.87 12.33
N PRO A 276 5.95 -9.11 12.53
CA PRO A 276 5.78 -9.79 13.82
C PRO A 276 6.94 -10.73 14.21
N SER A 277 8.16 -10.56 13.69
CA SER A 277 9.26 -11.53 13.87
C SER A 277 9.44 -12.04 15.30
N ARG A 278 9.67 -11.14 16.27
CA ARG A 278 9.93 -11.51 17.67
C ARG A 278 8.73 -12.21 18.32
N GLU A 279 7.50 -11.74 18.04
CA GLU A 279 6.28 -12.45 18.44
C GLU A 279 6.27 -13.88 17.90
N ARG A 280 6.60 -14.07 16.61
CA ARG A 280 6.59 -15.39 15.97
C ARG A 280 7.64 -16.30 16.61
N GLN A 281 8.85 -15.78 16.86
CA GLN A 281 9.90 -16.52 17.59
C GLN A 281 9.38 -17.00 18.95
N ALA A 282 8.77 -16.13 19.76
CA ALA A 282 8.21 -16.53 21.05
C ALA A 282 7.12 -17.61 20.93
N ARG A 283 6.27 -17.53 19.91
CA ARG A 283 5.24 -18.57 19.63
C ARG A 283 5.86 -19.89 19.15
N VAL A 284 6.95 -19.85 18.39
CA VAL A 284 7.66 -21.06 17.96
C VAL A 284 8.38 -21.70 19.15
N PHE A 285 9.01 -20.92 20.02
CA PHE A 285 9.56 -21.44 21.27
C PHE A 285 8.49 -22.01 22.20
N ASP A 286 7.27 -21.43 22.24
CA ASP A 286 6.12 -22.04 22.94
C ASP A 286 5.78 -23.42 22.38
N LYS A 287 5.77 -23.58 21.04
CA LYS A 287 5.52 -24.88 20.36
C LYS A 287 6.63 -25.91 20.60
N LEU A 288 7.87 -25.47 20.76
CA LEU A 288 9.03 -26.30 21.06
C LEU A 288 9.19 -26.59 22.56
N ASP A 289 8.26 -26.12 23.40
CA ASP A 289 8.35 -26.16 24.86
C ASP A 289 9.65 -25.57 25.44
N ASN A 290 10.32 -24.69 24.69
CA ASN A 290 11.51 -23.98 25.15
C ASN A 290 11.10 -22.72 25.91
N ILE A 291 10.73 -22.89 27.19
CA ILE A 291 10.23 -21.81 28.06
C ILE A 291 11.28 -20.71 28.24
N THR A 292 12.56 -21.08 28.36
CA THR A 292 13.67 -20.12 28.56
C THR A 292 13.77 -19.17 27.37
N ALA A 293 13.92 -19.71 26.15
CA ALA A 293 14.03 -18.88 24.95
C ALA A 293 12.75 -18.05 24.69
N MET A 294 11.57 -18.63 24.95
CA MET A 294 10.31 -17.89 24.91
C MET A 294 10.33 -16.70 25.87
N SER A 295 10.77 -16.91 27.12
CA SER A 295 10.84 -15.88 28.15
C SER A 295 11.83 -14.78 27.78
N ASP A 296 12.98 -15.13 27.20
CA ASP A 296 14.01 -14.17 26.79
C ASP A 296 13.48 -13.23 25.69
N VAL A 297 12.84 -13.80 24.66
CA VAL A 297 12.24 -13.00 23.58
C VAL A 297 11.11 -12.10 24.10
N VAL A 298 10.22 -12.64 24.94
CA VAL A 298 9.13 -11.85 25.53
C VAL A 298 9.67 -10.72 26.40
N THR A 299 10.70 -10.99 27.21
CA THR A 299 11.37 -9.95 28.01
C THR A 299 11.95 -8.87 27.11
N LYS A 300 12.65 -9.24 26.03
CA LYS A 300 13.22 -8.30 25.07
C LYS A 300 12.16 -7.36 24.49
N ILE A 301 10.99 -7.90 24.11
CA ILE A 301 9.89 -7.07 23.59
C ILE A 301 9.33 -6.16 24.68
N LEU A 302 9.10 -6.66 25.89
CA LEU A 302 8.57 -5.84 27.00
C LEU A 302 9.52 -4.70 27.39
N THR A 303 10.84 -4.91 27.31
CA THR A 303 11.84 -3.88 27.62
C THR A 303 12.04 -2.87 26.49
N GLN A 304 11.91 -3.32 25.24
CA GLN A 304 12.14 -2.50 24.06
C GLN A 304 11.17 -2.93 22.93
N PRO A 305 9.89 -2.52 23.03
CA PRO A 305 8.91 -2.83 22.01
C PRO A 305 9.21 -2.04 20.74
N TYR A 306 8.96 -2.64 19.58
CA TYR A 306 9.08 -1.97 18.28
C TYR A 306 7.91 -1.01 18.08
N ASP A 307 6.70 -1.46 18.40
CA ASP A 307 5.47 -0.68 18.38
C ASP A 307 4.49 -1.13 19.49
N ILE A 308 3.39 -0.39 19.65
CA ILE A 308 2.38 -0.68 20.68
C ILE A 308 1.72 -2.04 20.44
N SER A 309 1.53 -2.44 19.18
CA SER A 309 0.88 -3.73 18.86
C SER A 309 1.74 -4.90 19.32
N GLU A 310 3.05 -4.82 19.11
CA GLU A 310 4.02 -5.81 19.57
C GLU A 310 4.07 -5.87 21.10
N LEU A 311 4.00 -4.71 21.78
CA LEU A 311 3.93 -4.64 23.23
C LEU A 311 2.69 -5.36 23.79
N GLU A 312 1.51 -5.07 23.25
CA GLU A 312 0.26 -5.72 23.67
C GLU A 312 0.30 -7.25 23.49
N VAL A 313 0.93 -7.71 22.41
CA VAL A 313 1.15 -9.15 22.20
C VAL A 313 2.13 -9.71 23.23
N ALA A 314 3.23 -9.02 23.50
CA ALA A 314 4.22 -9.46 24.49
C ALA A 314 3.62 -9.55 25.90
N GLU A 315 2.71 -8.66 26.29
CA GLU A 315 1.99 -8.76 27.55
C GLU A 315 1.15 -10.06 27.64
N LYS A 316 0.44 -10.41 26.55
CA LYS A 316 -0.32 -11.66 26.46
C LYS A 316 0.60 -12.89 26.50
N LEU A 317 1.75 -12.83 25.83
CA LEU A 317 2.77 -13.89 25.84
C LEU A 317 3.46 -14.00 27.21
N ALA A 318 3.68 -12.91 27.93
CA ALA A 318 4.24 -12.93 29.28
C ALA A 318 3.29 -13.66 30.26
N GLN A 319 1.98 -13.45 30.11
CA GLN A 319 1.00 -14.25 30.86
C GLN A 319 1.07 -15.74 30.50
N ARG A 320 1.29 -16.08 29.23
CA ARG A 320 1.49 -17.46 28.77
C ARG A 320 2.74 -18.08 29.42
N VAL A 321 3.87 -17.37 29.45
CA VAL A 321 5.10 -17.78 30.14
C VAL A 321 4.84 -18.03 31.64
N LYS A 322 4.19 -17.09 32.33
CA LYS A 322 3.83 -17.24 33.75
C LYS A 322 3.00 -18.50 34.01
N ARG A 323 2.00 -18.79 33.16
CA ARG A 323 1.19 -20.03 33.27
C ARG A 323 2.04 -21.29 33.06
N LYS A 324 2.96 -21.30 32.09
CA LYS A 324 3.88 -22.42 31.86
C LYS A 324 4.84 -22.65 33.04
N LEU A 325 5.20 -21.59 33.77
CA LEU A 325 5.97 -21.65 35.01
C LEU A 325 5.12 -21.95 36.27
N GLY A 326 3.84 -22.28 36.12
CA GLY A 326 2.94 -22.59 37.24
C GLY A 326 2.49 -21.38 38.07
N GLN A 327 2.73 -20.15 37.59
CA GLN A 327 2.37 -18.93 38.30
C GLN A 327 0.93 -18.49 38.02
N ARG A 328 0.29 -17.85 39.01
CA ARG A 328 -1.06 -17.28 38.84
C ARG A 328 -1.02 -15.99 38.03
N VAL A 329 -1.94 -15.85 37.08
CA VAL A 329 -2.12 -14.65 36.25
C VAL A 329 -3.47 -14.00 36.57
N PRO A 330 -3.51 -12.73 37.02
CA PRO A 330 -4.77 -12.03 37.27
C PRO A 330 -5.52 -11.75 35.97
N ARG A 331 -6.86 -11.72 36.03
CA ARG A 331 -7.71 -11.34 34.89
C ARG A 331 -7.66 -9.83 34.69
N THR A 332 -7.46 -9.39 33.45
CA THR A 332 -7.57 -7.98 33.08
C THR A 332 -9.02 -7.52 33.16
N THR A 333 -9.28 -6.45 33.89
CA THR A 333 -10.61 -5.82 33.97
C THR A 333 -10.73 -4.73 32.91
N LYS A 334 -11.81 -4.76 32.13
CA LYS A 334 -12.09 -3.72 31.14
C LYS A 334 -12.63 -2.45 31.83
N PRO A 335 -12.35 -1.26 31.30
CA PRO A 335 -12.90 -0.03 31.87
C PRO A 335 -14.43 -0.04 31.77
N LYS A 336 -15.11 0.36 32.86
CA LYS A 336 -16.54 0.69 32.81
C LYS A 336 -16.74 1.92 31.92
N VAL A 337 -17.75 1.86 31.05
CA VAL A 337 -18.18 2.90 30.11
C VAL A 337 -19.65 3.23 30.35
N SER A 338 -20.07 4.44 29.98
CA SER A 338 -21.49 4.79 29.92
C SER A 338 -22.17 4.03 28.80
N GLU A 339 -23.44 3.66 28.99
CA GLU A 339 -24.17 2.80 28.05
C GLU A 339 -25.59 3.33 27.82
N TYR A 340 -26.00 3.35 26.56
CA TYR A 340 -27.40 3.46 26.15
C TYR A 340 -27.91 2.08 25.76
N HIS A 341 -29.10 1.72 26.21
CA HIS A 341 -29.78 0.49 25.82
C HIS A 341 -31.04 0.87 25.05
N LEU A 342 -31.00 0.73 23.73
CA LEU A 342 -32.01 1.23 22.81
C LEU A 342 -32.81 0.09 22.19
N GLN A 343 -34.11 0.29 22.05
CA GLN A 343 -35.03 -0.59 21.34
C GLN A 343 -35.48 0.13 20.07
N LEU A 344 -35.00 -0.33 18.92
CA LEU A 344 -35.19 0.35 17.63
C LEU A 344 -35.64 -0.64 16.55
N ASP A 345 -36.46 -0.15 15.61
CA ASP A 345 -36.81 -0.87 14.39
C ASP A 345 -35.63 -0.81 13.41
N LEU A 346 -35.07 -1.98 13.09
CA LEU A 346 -33.95 -2.15 12.16
C LEU A 346 -34.40 -2.65 10.78
N SER A 347 -35.70 -2.67 10.50
CA SER A 347 -36.25 -3.21 9.25
C SER A 347 -35.90 -2.38 8.01
N GLN A 348 -35.77 -1.06 8.17
CA GLN A 348 -35.54 -0.12 7.07
C GLN A 348 -34.12 0.43 6.99
N HIS A 349 -33.37 0.38 8.10
CA HIS A 349 -32.09 1.09 8.22
C HIS A 349 -31.01 0.22 8.87
N ARG A 350 -29.76 0.53 8.52
CA ARG A 350 -28.60 0.02 9.27
C ARG A 350 -28.65 0.53 10.72
N VAL A 351 -28.09 -0.24 11.64
CA VAL A 351 -28.15 0.04 13.09
C VAL A 351 -27.63 1.43 13.43
N GLU A 352 -26.54 1.87 12.80
CA GLU A 352 -25.90 3.17 13.06
C GLU A 352 -26.82 4.33 12.62
N LEU A 353 -27.51 4.19 11.49
CA LEU A 353 -28.47 5.18 11.00
C LEU A 353 -29.75 5.21 11.85
N ALA A 354 -30.20 4.07 12.35
CA ALA A 354 -31.34 4.02 13.28
C ALA A 354 -31.02 4.74 14.59
N VAL A 355 -29.81 4.54 15.14
CA VAL A 355 -29.35 5.25 16.34
C VAL A 355 -29.16 6.74 16.06
N GLN A 356 -28.59 7.10 14.90
CA GLN A 356 -28.51 8.50 14.46
C GLN A 356 -29.89 9.16 14.48
N HIS A 357 -30.88 8.56 13.82
CA HIS A 357 -32.24 9.08 13.75
C HIS A 357 -32.87 9.22 15.14
N HIS A 358 -32.66 8.25 16.03
CA HIS A 358 -33.14 8.31 17.41
C HIS A 358 -32.62 9.55 18.15
N PHE A 359 -31.31 9.83 18.08
CA PHE A 359 -30.74 11.00 18.73
C PHE A 359 -31.13 12.31 18.04
N GLU A 360 -31.30 12.33 16.72
CA GLU A 360 -31.84 13.49 16.00
C GLU A 360 -33.25 13.86 16.49
N GLN A 361 -34.12 12.88 16.76
CA GLN A 361 -35.45 13.12 17.35
C GLN A 361 -35.39 13.72 18.76
N LEU A 362 -34.30 13.49 19.51
CA LEU A 362 -34.05 14.09 20.81
C LEU A 362 -33.43 15.50 20.72
N GLY A 363 -33.33 16.04 19.51
CA GLY A 363 -32.82 17.38 19.22
C GLY A 363 -31.30 17.48 19.19
N TYR A 364 -30.58 16.36 19.06
CA TYR A 364 -29.14 16.40 18.78
C TYR A 364 -28.91 16.64 17.29
N ARG A 365 -27.82 17.32 16.98
CA ARG A 365 -27.22 17.26 15.65
C ARG A 365 -26.24 16.09 15.64
N VAL A 366 -26.47 15.12 14.78
CA VAL A 366 -25.73 13.85 14.80
C VAL A 366 -25.01 13.65 13.49
N PHE A 367 -23.75 13.22 13.55
CA PHE A 367 -22.97 12.85 12.38
C PHE A 367 -22.47 11.42 12.52
N TYR A 368 -22.75 10.60 11.52
CA TYR A 368 -22.08 9.33 11.32
C TYR A 368 -20.71 9.59 10.69
N ALA A 369 -19.66 9.60 11.51
CA ALA A 369 -18.34 10.05 11.12
C ALA A 369 -17.25 8.98 11.27
N GLU A 370 -17.46 7.93 12.07
CA GLU A 370 -16.45 6.92 12.39
C GLU A 370 -15.08 7.57 12.73
N ASN A 371 -14.03 7.15 12.01
CA ASN A 371 -12.68 7.68 12.15
C ASN A 371 -12.49 9.09 11.57
N SER A 372 -13.50 9.70 10.95
CA SER A 372 -13.34 10.92 10.16
C SER A 372 -13.15 12.17 11.01
N VAL A 373 -13.68 12.22 12.25
CA VAL A 373 -13.64 13.45 13.07
C VAL A 373 -12.21 13.84 13.41
N LEU A 374 -11.51 13.02 14.19
CA LEU A 374 -10.14 13.35 14.62
C LEU A 374 -9.16 13.29 13.45
N ASN A 375 -9.33 12.37 12.50
CA ASN A 375 -8.49 12.34 11.31
C ASN A 375 -8.66 13.60 10.45
N GLY A 376 -9.90 14.08 10.25
CA GLY A 376 -10.18 15.30 9.50
C GLY A 376 -9.58 16.53 10.17
N LEU A 377 -9.83 16.71 11.48
CA LEU A 377 -9.26 17.81 12.25
C LEU A 377 -7.72 17.76 12.27
N PHE A 378 -7.14 16.58 12.49
CA PHE A 378 -5.70 16.37 12.49
C PHE A 378 -5.09 16.67 11.12
N GLY A 379 -5.67 16.13 10.05
CA GLY A 379 -5.17 16.30 8.69
C GLY A 379 -5.17 17.75 8.23
N LEU A 380 -6.16 18.54 8.65
CA LEU A 380 -6.21 19.99 8.38
C LEU A 380 -5.23 20.77 9.26
N ALA A 381 -5.17 20.50 10.57
CA ALA A 381 -4.29 21.22 11.49
C ALA A 381 -2.80 20.97 11.21
N PHE A 382 -2.45 19.73 10.89
CA PHE A 382 -1.08 19.31 10.60
C PHE A 382 -0.76 19.31 9.10
N TRP A 383 -1.57 19.95 8.27
CA TRP A 383 -1.44 19.90 6.81
C TRP A 383 -0.02 20.24 6.34
N HIS A 384 0.50 21.41 6.73
CA HIS A 384 1.87 21.82 6.39
C HIS A 384 2.93 20.86 6.93
N THR A 385 2.75 20.38 8.16
CA THR A 385 3.69 19.45 8.80
C THR A 385 3.74 18.11 8.09
N ILE A 386 2.59 17.56 7.69
CA ILE A 386 2.49 16.31 6.92
C ILE A 386 3.22 16.46 5.58
N PHE A 387 3.04 17.59 4.90
CA PHE A 387 3.64 17.87 3.59
C PHE A 387 4.96 18.67 3.65
N SER A 388 5.58 18.74 4.83
CA SER A 388 6.86 19.43 5.00
C SER A 388 7.96 18.72 4.19
N PRO A 389 8.92 19.47 3.61
CA PRO A 389 9.93 18.93 2.69
C PRO A 389 11.06 18.21 3.44
N VAL A 390 10.72 17.23 4.28
CA VAL A 390 11.67 16.37 4.98
C VAL A 390 12.34 15.43 3.97
N GLU A 391 13.64 15.19 4.17
CA GLU A 391 14.43 14.33 3.30
C GLU A 391 13.89 12.90 3.21
N GLY A 392 13.71 12.41 1.99
CA GLY A 392 13.11 11.09 1.71
C GLY A 392 11.60 10.97 1.98
N ALA A 393 10.93 12.03 2.45
CA ALA A 393 9.50 12.01 2.70
C ALA A 393 8.70 12.04 1.39
N PHE A 394 9.14 12.87 0.44
CA PHE A 394 8.53 13.06 -0.87
C PHE A 394 9.58 12.97 -1.98
N ILE A 395 9.25 12.23 -3.03
CA ILE A 395 10.21 11.72 -4.03
C ILE A 395 9.65 11.83 -5.46
N ASN A 396 8.33 11.95 -5.61
CA ASN A 396 7.63 12.32 -6.84
C ASN A 396 6.39 13.15 -6.47
N GLN A 397 5.77 13.79 -7.47
CA GLN A 397 4.62 14.70 -7.28
C GLN A 397 3.27 14.00 -7.00
N TYR A 398 3.24 12.67 -6.91
CA TYR A 398 2.02 11.84 -6.88
C TYR A 398 1.83 11.10 -5.54
N GLN A 399 2.43 11.62 -4.47
CA GLN A 399 2.26 11.07 -3.15
C GLN A 399 1.14 11.74 -2.38
N HIS A 400 0.14 10.94 -1.97
CA HIS A 400 -0.91 11.37 -1.06
C HIS A 400 -0.42 11.52 0.39
N ARG A 401 0.79 11.05 0.72
CA ARG A 401 1.39 11.09 2.06
C ARG A 401 2.91 10.99 2.01
N PRO A 402 3.63 11.47 3.04
CA PRO A 402 5.06 11.24 3.11
C PRO A 402 5.37 9.76 3.38
N LEU A 403 6.48 9.25 2.83
CA LEU A 403 6.90 7.87 3.01
C LEU A 403 7.20 7.52 4.47
N ASP A 404 7.63 8.52 5.25
CA ASP A 404 7.97 8.37 6.66
C ASP A 404 6.78 8.53 7.62
N LEU A 405 5.53 8.69 7.13
CA LEU A 405 4.35 8.99 7.98
C LEU A 405 4.19 8.05 9.19
N TYR A 406 4.53 6.77 9.02
CA TYR A 406 4.40 5.75 10.05
C TYR A 406 5.74 5.24 10.57
N HIS A 407 6.82 5.97 10.31
CA HIS A 407 8.12 5.69 10.90
C HIS A 407 8.18 6.26 12.32
N SER A 408 8.96 5.63 13.18
CA SER A 408 9.15 6.06 14.57
C SER A 408 9.81 7.44 14.70
N ASP A 409 10.50 7.91 13.65
CA ASP A 409 11.20 9.18 13.59
C ASP A 409 10.38 10.32 12.96
N PHE A 410 9.17 10.06 12.44
CA PHE A 410 8.29 11.06 11.82
C PHE A 410 8.12 12.30 12.71
N MET A 411 7.84 12.04 13.98
CA MET A 411 7.62 13.02 15.03
C MET A 411 8.87 13.85 15.29
N THR A 412 10.00 13.18 15.53
CA THR A 412 11.28 13.81 15.86
C THR A 412 11.74 14.74 14.75
N LYS A 413 11.54 14.35 13.48
CA LYS A 413 11.87 15.16 12.30
C LYS A 413 11.05 16.44 12.17
N ARG A 414 9.87 16.51 12.81
CA ARG A 414 8.89 17.59 12.69
C ARG A 414 8.50 18.21 14.03
N GLN A 415 9.27 17.95 15.08
CA GLN A 415 8.93 18.27 16.47
C GLN A 415 8.62 19.75 16.67
N SER A 416 9.45 20.65 16.12
CA SER A 416 9.26 22.10 16.23
C SER A 416 7.92 22.58 15.65
N ASP A 417 7.53 22.05 14.49
CA ASP A 417 6.26 22.42 13.84
C ASP A 417 5.08 21.85 14.64
N ILE A 418 5.21 20.61 15.10
CA ILE A 418 4.18 19.93 15.90
C ILE A 418 3.93 20.69 17.20
N ASP A 419 4.97 21.07 17.92
CA ASP A 419 4.86 21.82 19.17
C ASP A 419 4.21 23.19 18.95
N THR A 420 4.56 23.86 17.84
CA THR A 420 3.98 25.14 17.45
C THR A 420 2.48 25.00 17.18
N ILE A 421 2.07 23.98 16.43
CA ILE A 421 0.65 23.72 16.11
C ILE A 421 -0.14 23.40 17.36
N LEU A 422 0.36 22.52 18.23
CA LEU A 422 -0.32 22.16 19.48
C LEU A 422 -0.47 23.39 20.40
N ALA A 423 0.54 24.26 20.47
CA ALA A 423 0.45 25.52 21.21
C ALA A 423 -0.54 26.51 20.58
N ASP A 424 -0.57 26.62 19.25
CA ASP A 424 -1.52 27.48 18.54
C ASP A 424 -2.97 27.04 18.79
N ILE A 425 -3.26 25.74 18.66
CA ILE A 425 -4.58 25.18 18.95
C ILE A 425 -4.99 25.46 20.40
N ALA A 426 -4.07 25.30 21.35
CA ALA A 426 -4.37 25.56 22.76
C ALA A 426 -4.76 27.03 23.02
N ASN A 427 -4.10 27.98 22.35
CA ASN A 427 -4.28 29.41 22.59
C ASN A 427 -5.39 30.04 21.72
N ASN A 428 -5.49 29.62 20.45
CA ASN A 428 -6.29 30.27 19.42
C ASN A 428 -7.42 29.38 18.87
N GLY A 429 -7.41 28.07 19.19
CA GLY A 429 -8.42 27.12 18.73
C GLY A 429 -8.33 26.76 17.25
N LEU A 430 -9.41 26.20 16.72
CA LEU A 430 -9.45 25.59 15.37
C LEU A 430 -10.13 26.45 14.30
N SER A 431 -10.50 27.70 14.60
CA SER A 431 -11.27 28.55 13.67
C SER A 431 -10.60 28.75 12.30
N HIS A 432 -9.26 28.80 12.28
CA HIS A 432 -8.50 28.94 11.04
C HIS A 432 -8.64 27.72 10.09
N LEU A 433 -9.03 26.55 10.60
CA LEU A 433 -9.19 25.35 9.79
C LEU A 433 -10.31 25.46 8.75
N LYS A 434 -11.29 26.36 8.92
CA LYS A 434 -12.31 26.61 7.89
C LYS A 434 -11.68 27.13 6.59
N GLN A 435 -10.69 28.01 6.72
CA GLN A 435 -9.94 28.53 5.57
C GLN A 435 -9.06 27.45 4.95
N VAL A 436 -8.36 26.65 5.79
CA VAL A 436 -7.55 25.52 5.30
C VAL A 436 -8.42 24.53 4.54
N TYR A 437 -9.60 24.19 5.06
CA TYR A 437 -10.58 23.31 4.41
C TYR A 437 -10.93 23.82 3.01
N GLN A 438 -11.28 25.10 2.87
CA GLN A 438 -11.64 25.69 1.58
C GLN A 438 -10.47 25.68 0.58
N GLN A 439 -9.27 26.02 1.04
CA GLN A 439 -8.07 26.08 0.21
C GLN A 439 -7.61 24.69 -0.25
N LYS A 440 -7.82 23.66 0.56
CA LYS A 440 -7.30 22.31 0.34
C LYS A 440 -8.36 21.31 -0.12
N PHE A 441 -9.62 21.73 -0.26
CA PHE A 441 -10.73 20.85 -0.61
C PHE A 441 -10.43 20.06 -1.90
N GLY A 442 -10.54 18.74 -1.83
CA GLY A 442 -10.27 17.83 -2.95
C GLY A 442 -8.82 17.36 -3.06
N ILE A 443 -7.87 18.01 -2.36
CA ILE A 443 -6.48 17.57 -2.32
C ILE A 443 -6.34 16.35 -1.41
N SER A 444 -5.64 15.33 -1.89
CA SER A 444 -5.42 14.07 -1.18
C SER A 444 -4.60 14.30 0.09
N ASN A 445 -5.05 13.70 1.19
CA ASN A 445 -4.38 13.76 2.49
C ASN A 445 -4.57 12.41 3.20
N PRO A 446 -3.58 11.89 3.95
CA PRO A 446 -3.69 10.56 4.55
C PRO A 446 -4.76 10.45 5.65
N PHE A 447 -5.25 11.58 6.18
CA PHE A 447 -6.22 11.65 7.26
C PHE A 447 -7.55 12.28 6.83
N VAL A 448 -7.55 13.28 5.93
CA VAL A 448 -8.80 13.95 5.54
C VAL A 448 -9.57 13.12 4.51
N HIS A 449 -10.74 12.61 4.92
CA HIS A 449 -11.71 12.00 4.02
C HIS A 449 -12.83 13.00 3.68
N TRP A 450 -12.69 13.74 2.58
CA TRP A 450 -13.57 14.87 2.23
C TRP A 450 -15.07 14.56 2.18
N GLN A 451 -15.45 13.33 1.80
CA GLN A 451 -16.86 12.93 1.76
C GLN A 451 -17.45 12.69 3.15
N GLY A 452 -16.63 12.22 4.10
CA GLY A 452 -17.06 11.91 5.48
C GLY A 452 -16.81 13.05 6.46
N PHE A 453 -15.83 13.90 6.20
CA PHE A 453 -15.50 15.07 7.01
C PHE A 453 -15.97 16.35 6.31
N THR A 454 -17.25 16.66 6.49
CA THR A 454 -17.91 17.78 5.81
C THR A 454 -17.66 19.11 6.52
N LEU A 455 -17.80 20.23 5.79
CA LEU A 455 -17.68 21.57 6.39
C LEU A 455 -18.63 21.75 7.60
N PRO A 456 -19.92 21.36 7.56
CA PRO A 456 -20.79 21.51 8.73
C PRO A 456 -20.35 20.69 9.95
N LEU A 457 -19.72 19.52 9.75
CA LEU A 457 -19.13 18.75 10.84
C LEU A 457 -17.91 19.47 11.43
N LEU A 458 -17.05 20.06 10.59
CA LEU A 458 -15.92 20.87 11.04
C LEU A 458 -16.38 22.05 11.91
N GLU A 459 -17.46 22.74 11.52
CA GLU A 459 -17.99 23.88 12.27
C GLU A 459 -18.46 23.46 13.67
N GLU A 460 -19.21 22.37 13.78
CA GLU A 460 -19.67 21.83 15.07
C GLU A 460 -18.50 21.39 15.96
N CYS A 461 -17.46 20.79 15.37
CA CYS A 461 -16.26 20.44 16.12
C CYS A 461 -15.53 21.66 16.69
N ILE A 462 -15.44 22.75 15.91
CA ILE A 462 -14.81 24.01 16.33
C ILE A 462 -15.60 24.65 17.48
N GLU A 463 -16.92 24.58 17.44
CA GLU A 463 -17.81 25.22 18.41
C GLU A 463 -17.92 24.44 19.72
N SER A 464 -17.96 23.11 19.66
CA SER A 464 -18.34 22.28 20.80
C SER A 464 -17.18 21.52 21.47
N ILE A 465 -16.06 21.28 20.78
CA ILE A 465 -14.97 20.47 21.35
C ILE A 465 -13.92 21.38 22.02
N PRO A 466 -13.62 21.20 23.33
CA PRO A 466 -12.63 22.02 24.00
C PRO A 466 -11.21 21.89 23.41
N ASN A 467 -10.55 23.01 23.15
CA ASN A 467 -9.19 23.05 22.56
C ASN A 467 -8.16 22.19 23.31
N HIS A 468 -8.15 22.25 24.64
CA HIS A 468 -7.22 21.47 25.46
C HIS A 468 -7.42 19.95 25.30
N LEU A 469 -8.68 19.52 25.14
CA LEU A 469 -9.02 18.12 24.92
C LEU A 469 -8.58 17.67 23.53
N LEU A 470 -8.75 18.50 22.50
CA LEU A 470 -8.24 18.25 21.15
C LEU A 470 -6.71 18.10 21.13
N VAL A 471 -6.00 18.99 21.82
CA VAL A 471 -4.53 18.90 21.96
C VAL A 471 -4.11 17.55 22.56
N ASP A 472 -4.79 17.10 23.62
CA ASP A 472 -4.48 15.82 24.25
C ASP A 472 -4.87 14.61 23.39
N LEU A 473 -5.94 14.71 22.61
CA LEU A 473 -6.32 13.68 21.63
C LEU A 473 -5.32 13.60 20.47
N PHE A 474 -4.83 14.74 19.97
CA PHE A 474 -3.77 14.77 18.96
C PHE A 474 -2.46 14.21 19.49
N LYS A 475 -2.08 14.46 20.75
CA LYS A 475 -0.92 13.78 21.37
C LYS A 475 -1.09 12.26 21.42
N VAL A 476 -2.30 11.75 21.64
CA VAL A 476 -2.58 10.30 21.53
C VAL A 476 -2.38 9.83 20.10
N MET A 477 -2.93 10.53 19.10
CA MET A 477 -2.72 10.17 17.69
C MET A 477 -1.23 10.17 17.31
N LEU A 478 -0.50 11.22 17.69
CA LEU A 478 0.93 11.39 17.41
C LEU A 478 1.81 10.34 18.10
N SER A 479 1.34 9.68 19.16
CA SER A 479 2.06 8.58 19.80
C SER A 479 2.17 7.33 18.92
N ASP A 480 1.18 7.10 18.03
CA ASP A 480 1.23 6.12 16.95
C ASP A 480 0.14 6.42 15.92
N LEU A 481 0.51 7.14 14.85
CA LEU A 481 -0.45 7.58 13.82
C LEU A 481 -1.11 6.40 13.08
N LYS A 482 -0.44 5.25 13.02
CA LYS A 482 -0.95 4.06 12.31
C LYS A 482 -2.04 3.38 13.12
N ILE A 483 -1.86 3.28 14.44
CA ILE A 483 -2.81 2.62 15.34
C ILE A 483 -4.00 3.53 15.61
N TYR A 484 -3.74 4.80 15.95
CA TYR A 484 -4.78 5.71 16.44
C TYR A 484 -5.57 6.41 15.33
N ARG A 485 -5.24 6.24 14.04
CA ARG A 485 -6.15 6.65 12.97
C ARG A 485 -7.44 5.82 12.89
N ASN A 486 -7.53 4.70 13.61
CA ASN A 486 -8.64 3.75 13.55
C ASN A 486 -9.23 3.46 14.94
N GLY A 487 -10.49 3.01 14.97
CA GLY A 487 -11.18 2.56 16.18
C GLY A 487 -11.89 3.68 16.95
N MET A 488 -12.12 4.82 16.30
CA MET A 488 -12.92 5.91 16.86
C MET A 488 -14.42 5.56 16.77
N PRO A 489 -15.27 6.16 17.61
CA PRO A 489 -16.70 5.84 17.65
C PRO A 489 -17.46 6.19 16.38
N ASP A 490 -18.52 5.43 16.10
CA ASP A 490 -19.33 5.60 14.89
C ASP A 490 -19.95 7.01 14.78
N LEU A 491 -20.59 7.47 15.86
CA LEU A 491 -21.35 8.72 15.88
C LEU A 491 -20.68 9.78 16.75
N ILE A 492 -20.81 11.04 16.33
CA ILE A 492 -20.61 12.22 17.19
C ILE A 492 -21.90 13.02 17.25
N LEU A 493 -22.31 13.36 18.46
CA LEU A 493 -23.55 14.06 18.78
C LEU A 493 -23.18 15.46 19.29
N PHE A 494 -23.92 16.46 18.87
CA PHE A 494 -23.76 17.85 19.31
C PHE A 494 -25.11 18.40 19.78
N LYS A 495 -25.10 19.09 20.93
CA LYS A 495 -26.27 19.78 21.46
C LYS A 495 -25.86 20.82 22.50
N ASP A 496 -26.44 22.01 22.42
CA ASP A 496 -26.24 23.10 23.39
C ASP A 496 -24.76 23.48 23.64
N GLY A 497 -23.91 23.35 22.61
CA GLY A 497 -22.47 23.63 22.68
C GLY A 497 -21.62 22.51 23.30
N GLU A 498 -22.24 21.36 23.61
CA GLU A 498 -21.58 20.16 24.11
C GLU A 498 -21.53 19.08 23.04
N PHE A 499 -20.57 18.15 23.18
CA PHE A 499 -20.44 17.01 22.28
C PHE A 499 -20.36 15.68 23.04
N GLU A 500 -20.76 14.59 22.38
CA GLU A 500 -20.58 13.23 22.87
C GLU A 500 -20.25 12.28 21.71
N TRP A 501 -19.24 11.42 21.90
CA TRP A 501 -19.01 10.30 21.00
C TRP A 501 -19.82 9.07 21.42
N VAL A 502 -20.44 8.41 20.45
CA VAL A 502 -21.23 7.20 20.68
C VAL A 502 -20.78 6.09 19.73
N GLU A 503 -20.35 4.98 20.30
CA GLU A 503 -20.07 3.73 19.56
C GLU A 503 -21.35 2.88 19.53
N VAL A 504 -21.75 2.43 18.34
CA VAL A 504 -23.00 1.70 18.14
C VAL A 504 -22.72 0.19 18.09
N LYS A 505 -23.51 -0.58 18.84
CA LYS A 505 -23.45 -2.04 18.87
C LYS A 505 -24.80 -2.66 18.59
N GLY A 506 -24.92 -3.24 17.40
CA GLY A 506 -26.08 -4.03 17.02
C GLY A 506 -26.16 -5.38 17.74
N PRO A 507 -27.25 -6.14 17.52
CA PRO A 507 -27.47 -7.43 18.16
C PRO A 507 -26.31 -8.40 17.93
N GLY A 508 -25.64 -8.80 19.02
CA GLY A 508 -24.54 -9.75 18.99
C GLY A 508 -23.15 -9.16 18.69
N ASP A 509 -23.05 -7.86 18.40
CA ASP A 509 -21.76 -7.20 18.17
C ASP A 509 -21.02 -6.91 19.49
N LYS A 510 -19.68 -6.88 19.42
CA LYS A 510 -18.80 -6.64 20.57
C LYS A 510 -17.76 -5.60 20.22
N LEU A 511 -17.35 -4.84 21.24
CA LEU A 511 -16.25 -3.90 21.15
C LEU A 511 -14.94 -4.59 20.77
N GLN A 512 -14.31 -4.11 19.70
CA GLN A 512 -13.05 -4.60 19.15
C GLN A 512 -11.82 -4.07 19.91
N ASP A 513 -10.66 -4.70 19.73
CA ASP A 513 -9.43 -4.34 20.46
C ASP A 513 -8.98 -2.89 20.20
N ASN A 514 -9.08 -2.40 18.95
CA ASN A 514 -8.79 -1.00 18.61
C ASN A 514 -9.75 0.00 19.29
N GLN A 515 -11.02 -0.33 19.41
CA GLN A 515 -12.02 0.48 20.13
C GLN A 515 -11.68 0.54 21.63
N TRP A 516 -11.28 -0.58 22.23
CA TRP A 516 -10.85 -0.60 23.63
C TRP A 516 -9.61 0.27 23.91
N ARG A 517 -8.71 0.43 22.94
CA ARG A 517 -7.58 1.38 23.06
C ARG A 517 -8.10 2.81 23.18
N TRP A 518 -8.96 3.24 22.25
CA TRP A 518 -9.57 4.58 22.30
C TRP A 518 -10.37 4.80 23.57
N ILE A 519 -11.20 3.83 23.98
CA ILE A 519 -11.99 3.90 25.22
C ILE A 519 -11.10 4.12 26.45
N SER A 520 -9.93 3.47 26.51
CA SER A 520 -8.99 3.68 27.62
C SER A 520 -8.45 5.11 27.65
N HIS A 521 -8.20 5.71 26.49
CA HIS A 521 -7.81 7.12 26.38
C HIS A 521 -8.96 8.08 26.68
N PHE A 522 -10.17 7.82 26.19
CA PHE A 522 -11.36 8.61 26.48
C PHE A 522 -11.62 8.67 27.98
N LYS A 523 -11.53 7.54 28.67
CA LYS A 523 -11.63 7.50 30.13
C LYS A 523 -10.52 8.28 30.83
N ARG A 524 -9.27 8.16 30.37
CA ARG A 524 -8.12 8.89 30.93
C ARG A 524 -8.27 10.40 30.76
N LEU A 525 -8.73 10.84 29.60
CA LEU A 525 -8.90 12.24 29.21
C LEU A 525 -10.26 12.82 29.57
N LYS A 526 -11.17 12.01 30.13
CA LYS A 526 -12.56 12.37 30.45
C LYS A 526 -13.35 12.89 29.25
N VAL A 527 -13.12 12.29 28.09
CA VAL A 527 -13.89 12.55 26.87
C VAL A 527 -15.33 12.06 27.08
N PRO A 528 -16.35 12.88 26.76
CA PRO A 528 -17.74 12.43 26.73
C PRO A 528 -17.91 11.28 25.74
N PHE A 529 -18.17 10.08 26.25
CA PHE A 529 -18.24 8.86 25.46
C PHE A 529 -19.21 7.85 26.07
N SER A 530 -20.02 7.24 25.20
CA SER A 530 -20.95 6.17 25.54
C SER A 530 -20.97 5.06 24.47
N VAL A 531 -21.50 3.89 24.85
CA VAL A 531 -21.79 2.79 23.92
C VAL A 531 -23.30 2.60 23.82
N ALA A 532 -23.85 2.65 22.61
CA ALA A 532 -25.26 2.38 22.35
C ALA A 532 -25.48 0.93 21.93
N TYR A 533 -26.02 0.12 22.84
CA TYR A 533 -26.45 -1.25 22.56
C TYR A 533 -27.88 -1.24 22.04
N VAL A 534 -28.07 -1.78 20.83
CA VAL A 534 -29.36 -1.82 20.15
C VAL A 534 -29.94 -3.23 20.17
N ILE A 535 -31.18 -3.33 20.63
CA ILE A 535 -32.01 -4.53 20.50
C ILE A 535 -33.05 -4.24 19.41
N ALA A 536 -33.16 -5.15 18.44
CA ALA A 536 -34.18 -5.06 17.40
C ALA A 536 -35.56 -5.32 18.02
N THR A 537 -36.51 -4.43 17.74
CA THR A 537 -37.92 -4.58 18.14
C THR A 537 -38.76 -5.29 17.11
#